data_AF-A0A531MR56-F1
#
_entry.id   AF-A0A531MR56-F1
#
_cell.length_a   1.000
_cell.length_b   1.000
_cell.length_c   1.000
_cell.angle_alpha   90.00
_cell.angle_beta   90.00
_cell.angle_gamma   90.00
#
_symmetry.space_group_name_H-M   'P 1'
#
loop_
_entity.id
_entity.type
_entity.pdbx_description
1 polymer ?
#
loop_
_entity_poly.entity_id
_entity_poly.type
_entity_poly.pdbx_seq_one_letter_code
_entity_poly.pdbx_strand_id
1 'polypeptide(L)'
;MLSRNQPQVYARRLRAVLLRSVPLLEARGIAVVILAGVVGVMAGMLVTAMSQIVQDLHGLLFGVQPGGRLSGMFSLNNPMQALIPAIGGILLGISVVCLRLRKFRTPVDPIEANALYGGRMSLTDTFIIVVQTMISSGFGASVGLEAGYTQVGSGVASRLARAFRLRRND
;
A
#
# COMPACT_ATOMS: atom_id res chain seq x y z
N MET A 1 -32.83 -45.61 -6.87
CA MET A 1 -31.72 -45.41 -5.90
C MET A 1 -30.68 -44.47 -6.53
N LEU A 2 -30.83 -43.15 -6.39
CA LEU A 2 -29.87 -42.18 -6.93
C LEU A 2 -28.83 -41.84 -5.86
N SER A 3 -27.57 -42.08 -6.22
CA SER A 3 -26.39 -42.07 -5.37
C SER A 3 -26.11 -40.68 -4.77
N ARG A 4 -26.19 -40.60 -3.43
CA ARG A 4 -25.90 -39.40 -2.61
C ARG A 4 -24.41 -38.99 -2.58
N ASN A 5 -23.52 -39.67 -3.31
CA ASN A 5 -22.06 -39.53 -3.20
C ASN A 5 -21.37 -38.79 -4.37
N GLN A 6 -22.07 -38.40 -5.43
CA GLN A 6 -21.44 -37.74 -6.59
C GLN A 6 -20.72 -36.40 -6.31
N PRO A 7 -21.24 -35.47 -5.47
CA PRO A 7 -20.56 -34.18 -5.26
C PRO A 7 -19.23 -34.31 -4.51
N GLN A 8 -19.09 -35.32 -3.63
CA GLN A 8 -17.85 -35.56 -2.89
C GLN A 8 -16.74 -36.12 -3.79
N VAL A 9 -17.09 -36.93 -4.79
CA VAL A 9 -16.13 -37.50 -5.74
C VAL A 9 -15.60 -36.43 -6.70
N TYR A 10 -16.46 -35.52 -7.17
CA TYR A 10 -16.04 -34.38 -7.99
C TYR A 10 -15.11 -33.44 -7.22
N ALA A 11 -15.46 -33.08 -5.98
CA ALA A 11 -14.61 -32.23 -5.14
C ALA A 11 -13.23 -32.86 -4.88
N ARG A 12 -13.17 -34.18 -4.65
CA ARG A 12 -11.90 -34.90 -4.47
C ARG A 12 -11.07 -34.95 -5.75
N ARG A 13 -11.69 -35.16 -6.93
CA ARG A 13 -10.99 -35.13 -8.22
C ARG A 13 -10.47 -33.74 -8.56
N LEU A 14 -11.28 -32.70 -8.36
CA LEU A 14 -10.86 -31.31 -8.59
C LEU A 14 -9.69 -30.93 -7.69
N ARG A 15 -9.76 -31.30 -6.40
CA ARG A 15 -8.67 -31.11 -5.44
C ARG A 15 -7.41 -31.85 -5.85
N ALA A 16 -7.52 -33.09 -6.34
CA ALA A 16 -6.37 -33.86 -6.80
C ALA A 16 -5.72 -33.24 -8.05
N VAL A 17 -6.53 -32.76 -9.01
CA VAL A 17 -6.02 -32.08 -10.22
C VAL A 17 -5.34 -30.76 -9.85
N LEU A 18 -5.96 -29.96 -8.97
CA LEU A 18 -5.37 -28.72 -8.47
C LEU A 18 -4.02 -28.98 -7.80
N LEU A 19 -3.96 -29.93 -6.85
CA LEU A 19 -2.72 -30.28 -6.15
C LEU A 19 -1.62 -30.78 -7.10
N ARG A 20 -1.98 -31.49 -8.18
CA ARG A 20 -1.02 -31.97 -9.18
C ARG A 20 -0.53 -30.88 -10.13
N SER A 21 -1.32 -29.83 -10.34
CA SER A 21 -1.01 -28.72 -11.23
C SER A 21 -0.12 -27.64 -10.60
N VAL A 22 -0.16 -27.47 -9.27
CA VAL A 22 0.66 -26.52 -8.51
C VAL A 22 2.17 -26.60 -8.85
N PRO A 23 2.84 -27.77 -8.78
CA PRO A 23 4.27 -27.85 -9.08
C PRO A 23 4.61 -27.56 -10.55
N LEU A 24 3.68 -27.79 -11.48
CA LEU A 24 3.87 -27.48 -12.91
C LEU A 24 3.76 -25.96 -13.18
N LEU A 25 2.90 -25.27 -12.44
CA LEU A 25 2.74 -23.81 -12.50
C LEU A 25 3.94 -23.10 -11.86
N GLU A 26 4.48 -23.65 -10.77
CA GLU A 26 5.72 -23.18 -10.14
C GLU A 26 6.92 -23.35 -11.08
N ALA A 27 7.09 -24.53 -11.69
CA ALA A 27 8.20 -24.80 -12.62
C ALA A 27 8.22 -23.89 -13.86
N ARG A 28 7.08 -23.30 -14.23
CA ARG A 28 6.95 -22.38 -15.38
C ARG A 28 6.93 -20.90 -14.98
N GLY A 29 7.08 -20.55 -13.70
CA GLY A 29 7.02 -19.17 -13.21
C GLY A 29 5.65 -18.50 -13.29
N ILE A 30 4.61 -19.22 -13.77
CA ILE A 30 3.26 -18.69 -13.95
C ILE A 30 2.66 -18.27 -12.61
N ALA A 31 2.95 -19.03 -11.54
CA ALA A 31 2.49 -18.70 -10.20
C ALA A 31 2.99 -17.32 -9.72
N VAL A 32 4.26 -16.98 -10.01
CA VAL A 32 4.86 -15.68 -9.67
C VAL A 32 4.20 -14.56 -10.48
N VAL A 33 3.94 -14.77 -11.77
CA VAL A 33 3.25 -13.79 -12.63
C VAL A 33 1.83 -13.52 -12.15
N ILE A 34 1.06 -14.56 -11.80
CA ILE A 34 -0.29 -14.41 -11.24
C ILE A 34 -0.22 -13.64 -9.92
N LEU A 35 0.72 -13.97 -9.04
CA LEU A 35 0.90 -13.25 -7.78
C LEU A 35 1.25 -11.78 -8.01
N ALA A 36 2.14 -11.48 -8.97
CA ALA A 36 2.47 -10.11 -9.35
C ALA A 36 1.24 -9.34 -9.84
N GLY A 37 0.35 -9.98 -10.61
CA GLY A 37 -0.93 -9.41 -11.01
C GLY A 37 -1.83 -9.09 -9.81
N VAL A 38 -1.94 -10.02 -8.85
CA VAL A 38 -2.71 -9.82 -7.61
C VAL A 38 -2.13 -8.68 -6.77
N VAL A 39 -0.80 -8.61 -6.63
CA VAL A 39 -0.09 -7.52 -5.97
C VAL A 39 -0.40 -6.19 -6.66
N GLY A 40 -0.34 -6.14 -7.99
CA GLY A 40 -0.64 -4.95 -8.78
C GLY A 40 -2.06 -4.43 -8.58
N VAL A 41 -3.06 -5.33 -8.57
CA VAL A 41 -4.47 -4.97 -8.30
C VAL A 41 -4.63 -4.40 -6.89
N MET A 42 -4.04 -5.04 -5.88
CA MET A 42 -4.12 -4.55 -4.50
C MET A 42 -3.39 -3.22 -4.30
N ALA A 43 -2.19 -3.08 -4.88
CA ALA A 43 -1.44 -1.83 -4.85
C ALA A 43 -2.23 -0.71 -5.54
N GLY A 44 -2.82 -0.98 -6.71
CA GLY A 44 -3.69 -0.04 -7.41
C GLY A 44 -4.86 0.43 -6.57
N MET A 45 -5.61 -0.49 -5.96
CA MET A 45 -6.73 -0.14 -5.06
C MET A 45 -6.28 0.73 -3.88
N LEU A 46 -5.15 0.39 -3.24
CA LEU A 46 -4.63 1.14 -2.11
C LEU A 46 -4.13 2.54 -2.52
N VAL A 47 -3.42 2.64 -3.65
CA VAL A 47 -2.96 3.91 -4.21
C VAL A 47 -4.15 4.80 -4.55
N THR A 48 -5.17 4.28 -5.24
CA THR A 48 -6.40 5.03 -5.54
C THR A 48 -7.09 5.50 -4.26
N ALA A 49 -7.20 4.65 -3.24
CA ALA A 49 -7.77 5.04 -1.95
C ALA A 49 -6.97 6.15 -1.27
N MET A 50 -5.64 6.06 -1.27
CA MET A 50 -4.76 7.11 -0.75
C MET A 50 -4.95 8.44 -1.48
N SER A 51 -4.96 8.41 -2.82
CA SER A 51 -5.18 9.60 -3.65
C SER A 51 -6.54 10.24 -3.36
N GLN A 52 -7.59 9.42 -3.24
CA GLN A 52 -8.93 9.90 -2.96
C GLN A 52 -9.01 10.57 -1.59
N ILE A 53 -8.46 9.95 -0.54
CA ILE A 53 -8.47 10.53 0.81
C ILE A 53 -7.73 11.88 0.83
N VAL A 54 -6.61 12.01 0.13
CA VAL A 54 -5.87 13.27 0.04
C VAL A 54 -6.66 14.32 -0.75
N GLN A 55 -7.32 13.93 -1.84
CA GLN A 55 -8.18 14.81 -2.61
C GLN A 55 -9.38 15.31 -1.79
N ASP A 56 -10.00 14.43 -1.00
CA ASP A 56 -11.10 14.78 -0.09
C ASP A 56 -10.61 15.75 1.00
N LEU A 57 -9.40 15.52 1.52
CA LEU A 57 -8.78 16.42 2.49
C LEU A 57 -8.48 17.79 1.87
N HIS A 58 -8.03 17.85 0.62
CA HIS A 58 -7.88 19.12 -0.12
C HIS A 58 -9.22 19.82 -0.33
N GLY A 59 -10.28 19.09 -0.65
CA GLY A 59 -11.64 19.62 -0.74
C GLY A 59 -12.11 20.20 0.59
N LEU A 60 -11.91 19.47 1.69
CA LEU A 60 -12.36 19.87 3.03
C LEU A 60 -11.57 21.07 3.58
N LEU A 61 -10.25 21.05 3.44
CA LEU A 61 -9.36 22.04 4.07
C LEU A 61 -9.21 23.31 3.24
N PHE A 62 -9.11 23.17 1.92
CA PHE A 62 -8.80 24.28 1.02
C PHE A 62 -9.99 24.68 0.13
N GLY A 63 -11.07 23.87 0.09
CA GLY A 63 -12.21 24.14 -0.78
C GLY A 63 -11.92 23.81 -2.25
N VAL A 64 -11.04 22.85 -2.52
CA VAL A 64 -10.73 22.40 -3.89
C VAL A 64 -11.99 21.83 -4.54
N GLN A 65 -12.32 22.32 -5.73
CA GLN A 65 -13.47 21.82 -6.50
C GLN A 65 -13.28 20.36 -6.93
N PRO A 66 -14.37 19.58 -7.10
CA PRO A 66 -14.29 18.21 -7.61
C PRO A 66 -13.50 18.15 -8.93
N GLY A 67 -12.51 17.26 -9.01
CA GLY A 67 -11.62 17.13 -10.17
C GLY A 67 -10.50 18.18 -10.29
N GLY A 68 -10.52 19.22 -9.45
CA GLY A 68 -9.45 20.21 -9.34
C GLY A 68 -8.25 19.69 -8.55
N ARG A 69 -7.15 20.44 -8.54
CA ARG A 69 -5.95 20.14 -7.71
C ARG A 69 -5.58 21.36 -6.90
N LEU A 70 -5.12 21.16 -5.66
CA LEU A 70 -4.68 22.25 -4.79
C LEU A 70 -3.55 23.07 -5.45
N SER A 71 -2.60 22.40 -6.10
CA SER A 71 -1.49 23.06 -6.83
C SER A 71 -1.94 23.86 -8.06
N GLY A 72 -3.17 23.67 -8.53
CA GLY A 72 -3.74 24.41 -9.66
C GLY A 72 -4.57 25.62 -9.25
N MET A 73 -4.72 25.92 -7.96
CA MET A 73 -5.49 27.07 -7.49
C MET A 73 -4.69 28.36 -7.61
N PHE A 74 -5.29 29.41 -8.19
CA PHE A 74 -4.69 30.74 -8.28
C PHE A 74 -4.71 31.49 -6.94
N SER A 75 -5.71 31.24 -6.10
CA SER A 75 -5.87 31.89 -4.80
C SER A 75 -6.61 30.99 -3.84
N LEU A 76 -6.33 31.14 -2.54
CA LEU A 76 -7.11 30.55 -1.47
C LEU A 76 -8.42 31.33 -1.27
N ASN A 77 -9.49 30.63 -0.88
CA ASN A 77 -10.78 31.27 -0.62
C ASN A 77 -10.74 32.09 0.69
N ASN A 78 -9.94 31.64 1.67
CA ASN A 78 -9.76 32.34 2.94
C ASN A 78 -8.25 32.39 3.29
N PRO A 79 -7.67 33.56 3.61
CA PRO A 79 -6.27 33.67 4.02
C PRO A 79 -5.86 32.74 5.18
N MET A 80 -6.80 32.39 6.08
CA MET A 80 -6.54 31.45 7.18
C MET A 80 -6.17 30.04 6.70
N GLN A 81 -6.54 29.66 5.48
CA GLN A 81 -6.13 28.38 4.89
C GLN A 81 -4.61 28.28 4.73
N ALA A 82 -3.88 29.41 4.69
CA ALA A 82 -2.42 29.41 4.68
C ALA A 82 -1.80 28.87 5.98
N LEU A 83 -2.56 28.77 7.08
CA LEU A 83 -2.09 28.17 8.34
C LEU A 83 -2.27 26.65 8.37
N ILE A 84 -3.04 26.07 7.44
CA ILE A 84 -3.32 24.63 7.41
C ILE A 84 -2.04 23.80 7.24
N PRO A 85 -1.09 24.15 6.36
CA PRO A 85 0.20 23.45 6.28
C PRO A 85 0.97 23.45 7.61
N ALA A 86 0.87 24.52 8.42
CA ALA A 86 1.51 24.58 9.73
C ALA A 86 0.88 23.57 10.71
N ILE A 87 -0.44 23.41 10.68
CA ILE A 87 -1.14 22.37 11.45
C ILE A 87 -0.68 20.97 11.03
N GLY A 88 -0.59 20.72 9.73
CA GLY A 88 -0.05 19.45 9.19
C GLY A 88 1.38 19.18 9.66
N GLY A 89 2.25 20.20 9.61
CA GLY A 89 3.62 20.13 10.11
C GLY A 89 3.70 19.82 11.61
N ILE A 90 2.83 20.40 12.43
CA ILE A 90 2.73 20.10 13.87
C ILE A 90 2.31 18.64 14.08
N LEU A 91 1.29 18.16 13.37
CA LEU A 91 0.83 16.77 13.45
C LEU A 91 1.93 15.78 13.07
N LEU A 92 2.67 16.06 12.00
CA LEU A 92 3.84 15.25 11.61
C LEU A 92 4.95 15.30 12.65
N GLY A 93 5.27 16.49 13.17
CA GLY A 93 6.27 16.66 14.23
C GLY A 93 5.92 15.85 15.48
N ILE A 94 4.66 15.90 15.92
CA ILE A 94 4.16 15.09 17.04
C ILE A 94 4.29 13.60 16.73
N SER A 95 3.94 13.18 15.51
CA SER A 95 4.09 11.78 15.08
C SER A 95 5.55 11.32 15.19
N VAL A 96 6.50 12.09 14.67
CA VAL A 96 7.94 11.79 14.73
C VAL A 96 8.45 11.74 16.18
N VAL A 97 8.08 12.72 17.01
CA VAL A 97 8.45 12.74 18.44
C VAL A 97 7.87 11.54 19.17
N CYS A 98 6.60 11.20 18.95
CA CYS A 98 5.95 10.05 19.58
C CYS A 98 6.65 8.74 19.24
N LEU A 99 7.00 8.54 17.96
CA LEU A 99 7.74 7.36 17.51
C LEU A 99 9.12 7.28 18.14
N ARG A 100 9.84 8.41 18.23
CA ARG A 100 11.13 8.50 18.91
C ARG A 100 11.03 8.16 20.39
N LEU A 101 10.06 8.72 21.10
CA LEU A 101 9.83 8.47 22.53
C LEU A 101 9.51 6.99 22.80
N ARG A 102 8.80 6.34 21.88
CA ARG A 102 8.50 4.90 21.94
C ARG A 102 9.64 4.01 21.42
N LYS A 103 10.82 4.58 21.14
CA LYS A 103 12.00 3.87 20.61
C LYS A 103 11.70 3.07 19.33
N PHE A 104 10.80 3.57 18.48
CA PHE A 104 10.61 2.97 17.16
C PHE A 104 11.89 3.14 16.35
N ARG A 105 12.31 2.04 15.72
CA ARG A 105 13.39 2.06 14.72
C ARG A 105 12.97 2.89 13.50
N THR A 106 13.96 3.40 12.77
CA THR A 106 13.72 4.05 11.49
C THR A 106 13.02 3.09 10.52
N PRO A 107 11.89 3.50 9.91
CA PRO A 107 11.26 2.75 8.84
C PRO A 107 12.23 2.48 7.68
N VAL A 108 12.23 1.25 7.16
CA VAL A 108 13.05 0.85 6.02
C VAL A 108 12.28 1.11 4.72
N ASP A 109 12.90 1.81 3.78
CA ASP A 109 12.32 2.07 2.47
C ASP A 109 12.41 0.82 1.55
N PRO A 110 11.69 0.76 0.42
CA PRO A 110 11.66 -0.43 -0.42
C PRO A 110 13.00 -0.72 -1.10
N ILE A 111 13.78 0.31 -1.38
CA ILE A 111 15.07 0.22 -2.06
C ILE A 111 16.10 -0.40 -1.10
N GLU A 112 16.17 0.11 0.12
CA GLU A 112 16.98 -0.41 1.22
C GLU A 112 16.54 -1.83 1.61
N ALA A 113 15.23 -2.08 1.70
CA ALA A 113 14.69 -3.42 1.94
C ALA A 113 15.18 -4.42 0.91
N ASN A 114 15.13 -4.07 -0.38
CA ASN A 114 15.60 -4.91 -1.47
C ASN A 114 17.12 -5.11 -1.44
N ALA A 115 17.88 -4.04 -1.20
CA ALA A 115 19.34 -4.08 -1.22
C ALA A 115 19.96 -4.82 -0.03
N LEU A 116 19.48 -4.53 1.19
CA LEU A 116 20.12 -4.96 2.44
C LEU A 116 19.34 -6.05 3.18
N TYR A 117 18.03 -6.16 2.98
CA TYR A 117 17.15 -7.02 3.77
C TYR A 117 16.41 -8.09 2.96
N GLY A 118 16.81 -8.31 1.70
CA GLY A 118 16.23 -9.32 0.82
C GLY A 118 14.75 -9.07 0.50
N GLY A 119 14.36 -7.81 0.36
CA GLY A 119 12.99 -7.36 0.06
C GLY A 119 12.04 -7.41 1.24
N ARG A 120 12.53 -7.67 2.46
CA ARG A 120 11.67 -7.82 3.65
C ARG A 120 11.31 -6.46 4.24
N MET A 121 10.03 -6.12 4.13
CA MET A 121 9.46 -4.92 4.74
C MET A 121 8.53 -5.23 5.92
N SER A 122 8.45 -4.29 6.86
CA SER A 122 7.51 -4.27 7.98
C SER A 122 6.21 -3.59 7.55
N LEU A 123 5.06 -4.21 7.85
CA LEU A 123 3.76 -3.61 7.59
C LEU A 123 3.48 -2.40 8.48
N THR A 124 3.97 -2.42 9.72
CA THR A 124 3.83 -1.29 10.64
C THR A 124 4.59 -0.08 10.13
N ASP A 125 5.83 -0.30 9.69
CA ASP A 125 6.70 0.75 9.15
C ASP A 125 6.09 1.34 7.87
N THR A 126 5.53 0.46 7.02
CA THR A 126 4.76 0.83 5.81
C THR A 126 3.55 1.70 6.16
N PHE A 127 2.74 1.27 7.13
CA PHE A 127 1.53 2.00 7.53
C PHE A 127 1.87 3.40 8.07
N ILE A 128 2.91 3.50 8.91
CA ILE A 128 3.36 4.78 9.46
C ILE A 128 3.76 5.74 8.34
N ILE A 129 4.61 5.30 7.40
CA ILE A 129 5.04 6.14 6.28
C ILE A 129 3.84 6.58 5.45
N VAL A 130 2.96 5.64 5.06
CA VAL A 130 1.77 5.95 4.25
C VAL A 130 0.91 7.02 4.90
N VAL A 131 0.60 6.88 6.19
CA VAL A 131 -0.20 7.85 6.94
C VAL A 131 0.52 9.20 7.02
N GLN A 132 1.82 9.21 7.32
CA GLN A 132 2.61 10.44 7.37
C GLN A 132 2.67 11.14 6.00
N THR A 133 2.82 10.41 4.91
CA THR A 133 2.81 10.97 3.55
C THR A 133 1.44 11.58 3.22
N MET A 134 0.35 10.92 3.60
CA MET A 134 -1.01 11.43 3.40
C MET A 134 -1.30 12.68 4.24
N ILE A 135 -0.86 12.71 5.51
CA ILE A 135 -0.96 13.92 6.35
C ILE A 135 -0.16 15.06 5.73
N SER A 136 1.09 14.80 5.31
CA SER A 136 1.93 15.82 4.70
C SER A 136 1.29 16.43 3.45
N SER A 137 0.96 15.58 2.47
CA SER A 137 0.42 16.03 1.19
C SER A 137 -0.98 16.62 1.35
N GLY A 138 -1.81 16.00 2.19
CA GLY A 138 -3.20 16.40 2.41
C GLY A 138 -3.36 17.74 3.13
N PHE A 139 -2.45 18.09 4.04
CA PHE A 139 -2.43 19.42 4.66
C PHE A 139 -1.73 20.47 3.79
N GLY A 140 -1.35 20.14 2.55
CA GLY A 140 -0.79 21.08 1.59
C GLY A 140 0.72 21.32 1.74
N ALA A 141 1.46 20.40 2.36
CA ALA A 141 2.92 20.47 2.32
C ALA A 141 3.43 20.27 0.88
N SER A 142 4.59 20.84 0.57
CA SER A 142 5.20 20.79 -0.76
C SER A 142 5.90 19.44 -1.05
N VAL A 143 5.21 18.33 -0.81
CA VAL A 143 5.66 16.96 -1.12
C VAL A 143 4.49 16.16 -1.70
N GLY A 144 4.80 15.19 -2.56
CA GLY A 144 3.79 14.32 -3.17
C GLY A 144 3.60 12.99 -2.45
N LEU A 145 2.75 12.14 -3.03
CA LEU A 145 2.35 10.84 -2.48
C LEU A 145 3.21 9.67 -2.97
N GLU A 146 4.20 9.92 -3.82
CA GLU A 146 5.01 8.91 -4.52
C GLU A 146 5.72 7.96 -3.55
N ALA A 147 6.23 8.51 -2.44
CA ALA A 147 6.85 7.72 -1.38
C ALA A 147 5.82 6.77 -0.74
N GLY A 148 4.63 7.26 -0.44
CA GLY A 148 3.53 6.46 0.11
C GLY A 148 3.06 5.37 -0.86
N TYR A 149 2.93 5.69 -2.15
CA TYR A 149 2.55 4.73 -3.19
C TYR A 149 3.56 3.59 -3.33
N THR A 150 4.85 3.94 -3.37
CA THR A 150 5.93 2.96 -3.49
C THR A 150 6.01 2.11 -2.22
N GLN A 151 5.85 2.72 -1.05
CA GLN A 151 5.88 2.02 0.23
C GLN A 151 4.71 1.04 0.38
N VAL A 152 3.47 1.47 0.09
CA VAL A 152 2.29 0.60 0.25
C VAL A 152 2.33 -0.58 -0.71
N GLY A 153 2.70 -0.35 -1.98
CA GLY A 153 2.83 -1.40 -2.98
C GLY A 153 3.91 -2.42 -2.60
N SER A 154 5.09 -1.91 -2.22
CA SER A 154 6.22 -2.77 -1.82
C SER A 154 5.96 -3.53 -0.52
N GLY A 155 5.29 -2.91 0.45
CA GLY A 155 4.91 -3.56 1.70
C GLY A 155 3.93 -4.72 1.50
N VAL A 156 2.92 -4.53 0.65
CA VAL A 156 1.96 -5.59 0.27
C VAL A 156 2.67 -6.72 -0.50
N ALA A 157 3.50 -6.36 -1.48
CA ALA A 157 4.29 -7.33 -2.26
C ALA A 157 5.18 -8.19 -1.34
N SER A 158 5.96 -7.54 -0.47
CA SER A 158 6.81 -8.19 0.54
C SER A 158 5.99 -9.13 1.45
N ARG A 159 4.82 -8.68 1.92
CA ARG A 159 4.00 -9.49 2.83
C ARG A 159 3.43 -10.74 2.16
N LEU A 160 2.98 -10.62 0.91
CA LEU A 160 2.49 -11.74 0.13
C LEU A 160 3.61 -12.70 -0.24
N ALA A 161 4.73 -12.20 -0.77
CA ALA A 161 5.89 -13.03 -1.11
C ALA A 161 6.36 -13.88 0.09
N ARG A 162 6.36 -13.29 1.30
CA ARG A 162 6.65 -14.01 2.54
C ARG A 162 5.58 -15.02 2.92
N ALA A 163 4.30 -14.72 2.70
CA ALA A 163 3.20 -15.65 2.98
C ALA A 163 3.28 -16.89 2.07
N PHE A 164 3.65 -16.70 0.81
CA PHE A 164 3.86 -17.76 -0.17
C PHE A 164 5.26 -18.39 -0.13
N ARG A 165 6.14 -17.93 0.79
CA ARG A 165 7.51 -18.42 0.99
C ARG A 165 8.37 -18.41 -0.29
N LEU A 166 8.18 -17.41 -1.15
CA LEU A 166 8.97 -17.25 -2.37
C LEU A 166 10.46 -17.05 -2.04
N ARG A 167 11.31 -17.69 -2.82
CA ARG A 167 12.76 -17.52 -2.78
C ARG A 167 13.17 -16.42 -3.75
N ARG A 168 14.35 -15.85 -3.52
CA ARG A 168 14.89 -14.80 -4.39
C ARG A 168 15.18 -15.26 -5.82
N ASN A 169 15.33 -16.56 -6.03
CA ASN A 169 15.65 -17.18 -7.31
C ASN A 169 14.42 -17.71 -8.05
N ASP A 170 13.21 -17.53 -7.49
CA ASP A 170 11.94 -17.89 -8.12
C ASP A 170 11.43 -16.71 -8.98
#